data_AF-A0A8H5MD63-F1
#
_entry.id   AF-A0A8H5MD63-F1
#
_cell.length_a   1.000
_cell.length_b   1.000
_cell.length_c   1.000
_cell.angle_alpha   90.00
_cell.angle_beta   90.00
_cell.angle_gamma   90.00
#
_symmetry.space_group_name_H-M   'P 1'
#
loop_
_entity.id
_entity.type
_entity.pdbx_description
1 polymer ?
#
loop_
_entity_poly.entity_id
_entity_poly.type
_entity_poly.pdbx_seq_one_letter_code
_entity_poly.pdbx_strand_id
1 'polypeptide(L)'
;MSTTAYLKFEIDWRTNFGEDHIFWEILPKALRALVNLKTLQFRTTGGGPIEGLLDGCTFQLEDLHWHCHSDELKIQSFLPTQRGLRRLSLGGWDDTRFSAPSSNAGQPDFRELAGSYGVVHAFLPGREITRLRWVPDLDDPWDTSTGLDIEGLATSLEKLKYLSFGGYFTRPHLCSISDHLSSLFYLELMGYDRQEDESVCSLPSLKWLRISIRWGLSQSSISDPQERTVQMFTCSKSLQTIEVQEEAKFDNHGNKIHSYNRWDRNLGLVRKFDEQTEMWPEVF
;
A
#
# COMPACT_ATOMS: atom_id res chain seq x y z
N MET A 1 3.64 -22.93 25.53
CA MET A 1 3.53 -21.93 24.45
C MET A 1 2.07 -21.50 24.41
N SER A 2 1.76 -20.24 24.71
CA SER A 2 0.37 -19.74 24.71
C SER A 2 0.03 -19.28 23.30
N THR A 3 -0.98 -19.89 22.68
CA THR A 3 -1.50 -19.48 21.37
C THR A 3 -2.30 -18.19 21.56
N THR A 4 -1.68 -17.04 21.36
CA THR A 4 -2.39 -15.76 21.39
C THR A 4 -3.40 -15.75 20.24
N ALA A 5 -4.69 -15.77 20.56
CA ALA A 5 -5.75 -15.68 19.56
C ALA A 5 -5.64 -14.33 18.83
N TYR A 6 -5.48 -14.35 17.51
CA TYR A 6 -5.41 -13.15 16.67
C TYR A 6 -6.83 -12.73 16.30
N LEU A 7 -7.32 -11.65 16.90
CA LEU A 7 -8.65 -11.12 16.58
C LEU A 7 -8.52 -10.11 15.42
N LYS A 8 -9.05 -10.49 14.25
CA LYS A 8 -9.24 -9.60 13.10
C LYS A 8 -10.70 -9.19 13.02
N PHE A 9 -10.95 -7.89 12.87
CA PHE A 9 -12.27 -7.33 12.62
C PHE A 9 -12.26 -6.56 11.31
N GLU A 10 -13.15 -6.92 10.39
CA GLU A 10 -13.22 -6.36 9.04
C GLU A 10 -14.65 -5.94 8.73
N ILE A 11 -14.82 -4.68 8.32
CA ILE A 11 -16.08 -4.12 7.82
C ILE A 11 -15.81 -3.56 6.42
N ASP A 12 -16.42 -4.18 5.40
CA ASP A 12 -16.57 -3.59 4.06
C ASP A 12 -18.04 -3.19 3.91
N TRP A 13 -18.31 -1.90 4.07
CA TRP A 13 -19.68 -1.36 4.03
C TRP A 13 -19.98 -0.71 2.69
N ARG A 14 -20.91 -1.31 1.94
CA ARG A 14 -21.39 -0.84 0.64
C ARG A 14 -22.93 -0.79 0.67
N THR A 15 -23.54 0.30 1.12
CA THR A 15 -25.01 0.39 1.12
C THR A 15 -25.57 1.74 0.71
N ASN A 16 -26.79 1.68 0.19
CA ASN A 16 -27.70 2.81 0.03
C ASN A 16 -28.15 3.28 1.43
N PHE A 17 -28.10 4.58 1.68
CA PHE A 17 -28.25 5.29 2.96
C PHE A 17 -29.59 5.14 3.73
N GLY A 18 -30.34 4.05 3.55
CA GLY A 18 -31.75 3.96 3.97
C GLY A 18 -32.04 3.41 5.37
N GLU A 19 -31.36 2.35 5.87
CA GLU A 19 -32.00 1.51 6.91
C GLU A 19 -31.14 1.07 8.12
N ASP A 20 -29.86 1.42 8.21
CA ASP A 20 -28.95 0.80 9.20
C ASP A 20 -28.58 1.67 10.42
N HIS A 21 -29.51 2.48 10.93
CA HIS A 21 -29.27 3.30 12.13
C HIS A 21 -28.84 2.47 13.35
N ILE A 22 -29.43 1.29 13.55
CA ILE A 22 -29.12 0.40 14.68
C ILE A 22 -27.66 -0.09 14.61
N PHE A 23 -27.16 -0.37 13.41
CA PHE A 23 -25.77 -0.83 13.24
C PHE A 23 -24.78 0.24 13.74
N TRP A 24 -24.96 1.49 13.31
CA TRP A 24 -24.10 2.60 13.70
C TRP A 24 -24.20 2.92 15.21
N GLU A 25 -25.33 2.65 15.85
CA GLU A 25 -25.46 2.78 17.30
C GLU A 25 -24.77 1.66 18.10
N ILE A 26 -24.75 0.43 17.55
CA ILE A 26 -24.17 -0.74 18.21
C ILE A 26 -22.65 -0.81 18.00
N LEU A 27 -22.17 -0.42 16.81
CA LEU A 27 -20.79 -0.63 16.42
C LEU A 27 -19.75 0.01 17.37
N PRO A 28 -19.88 1.28 17.81
CA PRO A 28 -18.94 1.86 18.79
C PRO A 28 -18.97 1.16 20.15
N LYS A 29 -20.12 0.60 20.56
CA LYS A 29 -20.24 -0.20 21.80
C LYS A 29 -19.52 -1.53 21.65
N ALA A 30 -19.68 -2.17 20.49
CA ALA A 30 -19.00 -3.42 20.18
C ALA A 30 -17.47 -3.23 20.15
N LEU A 31 -16.96 -2.21 19.44
CA LEU A 31 -15.52 -1.94 19.37
C LEU A 31 -14.91 -1.69 20.75
N ARG A 32 -15.58 -0.93 21.63
CA ARG A 32 -15.12 -0.71 23.02
C ARG A 32 -15.04 -2.00 23.85
N ALA A 33 -15.87 -3.00 23.55
CA ALA A 33 -15.83 -4.29 24.23
C ALA A 33 -14.67 -5.18 23.73
N LEU A 34 -14.10 -4.91 22.54
CA LEU A 34 -13.03 -5.71 21.95
C LEU A 34 -11.65 -5.33 22.50
N VAL A 35 -11.36 -5.65 23.76
CA VAL A 35 -10.10 -5.25 24.44
C VAL A 35 -8.83 -5.88 23.85
N ASN A 36 -8.95 -6.95 23.06
CA ASN A 36 -7.81 -7.69 22.47
C ASN A 36 -7.74 -7.56 20.94
N LEU A 37 -8.40 -6.55 20.35
CA LEU A 37 -8.36 -6.32 18.91
C LEU A 37 -6.94 -5.99 18.43
N LYS A 38 -6.46 -6.68 17.40
CA LYS A 38 -5.12 -6.49 16.82
C LYS A 38 -5.13 -5.93 15.41
N THR A 39 -6.14 -6.29 14.63
CA THR A 39 -6.32 -5.78 13.27
C THR A 39 -7.71 -5.19 13.14
N LEU A 40 -7.75 -3.91 12.79
CA LEU A 40 -8.99 -3.22 12.44
C LEU A 40 -8.92 -2.81 10.98
N GLN A 41 -9.83 -3.35 10.17
CA GLN A 41 -10.04 -2.91 8.80
C GLN A 41 -11.44 -2.34 8.66
N PHE A 42 -11.50 -1.08 8.24
CA PHE A 42 -12.72 -0.33 8.11
C PHE A 42 -12.73 0.41 6.78
N ARG A 43 -13.70 0.07 5.93
CA ARG A 43 -13.90 0.67 4.62
C ARG A 43 -15.36 1.05 4.44
N THR A 44 -15.57 2.26 3.95
CA THR A 44 -16.90 2.82 3.73
C THR A 44 -16.88 3.65 2.46
N THR A 45 -17.91 3.48 1.64
CA THR A 45 -18.16 4.31 0.46
C THR A 45 -19.28 5.29 0.78
N GLY A 46 -19.00 6.60 0.71
CA GLY A 46 -20.05 7.63 0.73
C GLY A 46 -20.16 8.52 1.99
N GLY A 47 -19.22 8.47 2.95
CA GLY A 47 -19.14 9.48 4.02
C GLY A 47 -20.23 9.36 5.10
N GLY A 48 -20.43 8.17 5.67
CA GLY A 48 -21.35 7.97 6.80
C GLY A 48 -20.91 8.68 8.10
N PRO A 49 -21.83 8.90 9.06
CA PRO A 49 -21.51 9.51 10.35
C PRO A 49 -20.72 8.52 11.22
N ILE A 50 -19.41 8.65 11.20
CA ILE A 50 -18.47 7.76 11.91
C ILE A 50 -17.85 8.46 13.13
N GLU A 51 -18.40 9.63 13.47
CA GLU A 51 -17.90 10.44 14.56
C GLU A 51 -17.85 9.64 15.87
N GLY A 52 -16.64 9.55 16.43
CA GLY A 52 -16.40 8.91 17.72
C GLY A 52 -16.46 7.38 17.70
N LEU A 53 -16.39 6.74 16.52
CA LEU A 53 -16.37 5.28 16.41
C LEU A 53 -15.24 4.63 17.24
N LEU A 54 -14.09 5.31 17.35
CA LEU A 54 -12.92 4.86 18.09
C LEU A 54 -12.84 5.44 19.53
N ASP A 55 -13.79 6.28 19.93
CA ASP A 55 -13.74 6.98 21.21
C ASP A 55 -13.87 5.97 22.37
N GLY A 56 -12.92 6.01 23.31
CA GLY A 56 -12.88 5.12 24.46
C GLY A 56 -12.45 3.68 24.16
N CYS A 57 -12.00 3.37 22.95
CA CYS A 57 -11.38 2.09 22.64
C CYS A 57 -10.02 1.96 23.35
N THR A 58 -9.78 0.81 24.01
CA THR A 58 -8.57 0.57 24.83
C THR A 58 -7.63 -0.48 24.24
N PHE A 59 -8.03 -1.13 23.15
CA PHE A 59 -7.20 -2.11 22.46
C PHE A 59 -5.93 -1.48 21.87
N GLN A 60 -4.94 -2.33 21.58
CA GLN A 60 -3.66 -1.96 21.00
C GLN A 60 -3.48 -2.68 19.67
N LEU A 61 -3.81 -1.97 18.60
CA LEU A 61 -3.70 -2.45 17.23
C LEU A 61 -2.24 -2.69 16.86
N GLU A 62 -2.04 -3.69 16.02
CA GLU A 62 -0.82 -3.94 15.25
C GLU A 62 -0.99 -3.51 13.80
N ASP A 63 -2.24 -3.51 13.32
CA ASP A 63 -2.61 -3.22 11.94
C ASP A 63 -3.91 -2.41 11.87
N LEU A 64 -3.87 -1.27 11.19
CA LEU A 64 -5.02 -0.39 10.99
C LEU A 64 -5.17 -0.08 9.50
N HIS A 65 -6.33 -0.44 8.95
CA HIS A 65 -6.74 -0.08 7.60
C HIS A 65 -7.98 0.78 7.71
N TRP A 66 -7.83 2.08 7.48
CA TRP A 66 -8.89 3.07 7.62
C TRP A 66 -9.12 3.79 6.30
N HIS A 67 -10.04 3.27 5.51
CA HIS A 67 -10.43 3.83 4.20
C HIS A 67 -11.80 4.48 4.34
N CYS A 68 -11.84 5.52 5.17
CA CYS A 68 -13.00 6.40 5.34
C CYS A 68 -12.56 7.86 5.23
N HIS A 69 -13.20 8.58 4.32
CA HIS A 69 -13.07 10.03 4.19
C HIS A 69 -13.85 10.71 5.32
N SER A 70 -13.28 11.73 5.98
CA SER A 70 -13.90 12.61 7.01
C SER A 70 -13.63 12.31 8.50
N ASP A 71 -12.67 11.44 8.84
CA ASP A 71 -12.32 11.14 10.25
C ASP A 71 -10.87 11.52 10.61
N GLU A 72 -10.22 12.38 9.84
CA GLU A 72 -8.78 12.65 9.94
C GLU A 72 -8.42 13.17 11.35
N LEU A 73 -9.23 14.06 11.94
CA LEU A 73 -9.04 14.56 13.32
C LEU A 73 -9.12 13.45 14.38
N LYS A 74 -10.06 12.50 14.20
CA LYS A 74 -10.25 11.40 15.14
C LYS A 74 -9.11 10.40 15.00
N ILE A 75 -8.70 10.08 13.78
CA ILE A 75 -7.52 9.26 13.52
C ILE A 75 -6.24 9.93 14.08
N GLN A 76 -6.08 11.24 13.89
CA GLN A 76 -4.95 12.00 14.42
C GLN A 76 -4.82 11.89 15.95
N SER A 77 -5.94 11.93 16.66
CA SER A 77 -5.96 11.77 18.12
C SER A 77 -5.88 10.31 18.59
N PHE A 78 -6.38 9.37 17.79
CA PHE A 78 -6.36 7.94 18.09
C PHE A 78 -4.97 7.32 17.90
N LEU A 79 -4.25 7.63 16.80
CA LEU A 79 -2.98 6.98 16.47
C LEU A 79 -1.91 7.03 17.58
N PRO A 80 -1.70 8.16 18.29
CA PRO A 80 -0.74 8.22 19.41
C PRO A 80 -1.07 7.25 20.56
N THR A 81 -2.32 6.79 20.68
CA THR A 81 -2.73 5.81 21.70
C THR A 81 -2.31 4.38 21.36
N GLN A 82 -1.91 4.11 20.12
CA GLN A 82 -1.72 2.77 19.58
C GLN A 82 -0.24 2.37 19.51
N ARG A 83 0.44 2.23 20.65
CA ARG A 83 1.90 1.97 20.74
C ARG A 83 2.34 0.68 20.02
N GLY A 84 1.42 -0.28 19.91
CA GLY A 84 1.62 -1.55 19.21
C GLY A 84 1.54 -1.47 17.68
N LEU A 85 1.10 -0.34 17.11
CA LEU A 85 0.78 -0.25 15.69
C LEU A 85 2.06 -0.33 14.84
N ARG A 86 2.03 -1.20 13.82
CA ARG A 86 3.17 -1.47 12.92
C ARG A 86 2.81 -1.29 11.45
N ARG A 87 1.54 -1.49 11.10
CA ARG A 87 1.03 -1.32 9.73
C ARG A 87 -0.09 -0.29 9.75
N LEU A 88 0.04 0.72 8.91
CA LEU A 88 -0.93 1.80 8.77
C LEU A 88 -1.33 1.93 7.30
N SER A 89 -2.62 1.76 7.03
CA SER A 89 -3.21 2.06 5.74
C SER A 89 -4.32 3.09 5.91
N LEU A 90 -4.19 4.24 5.28
CA LEU A 90 -5.18 5.32 5.32
C LEU A 90 -5.64 5.65 3.90
N GLY A 91 -6.92 6.00 3.75
CA GLY A 91 -7.48 6.57 2.52
C GLY A 91 -7.87 8.04 2.73
N GLY A 92 -7.67 8.88 1.71
CA GLY A 92 -8.20 10.25 1.68
C GLY A 92 -7.60 11.25 2.68
N TRP A 93 -6.38 11.02 3.16
CA TRP A 93 -5.73 11.95 4.10
C TRP A 93 -5.31 13.25 3.39
N ASP A 94 -5.83 14.38 3.86
CA ASP A 94 -5.44 15.71 3.40
C ASP A 94 -4.41 16.31 4.35
N ASP A 95 -3.14 16.26 3.93
CA ASP A 95 -1.99 16.73 4.68
C ASP A 95 -1.88 18.26 4.76
N THR A 96 -2.60 18.99 3.89
CA THR A 96 -2.68 20.45 3.97
C THR A 96 -3.55 20.91 5.15
N ARG A 97 -4.52 20.08 5.55
CA ARG A 97 -5.41 20.32 6.69
C ARG A 97 -4.95 19.61 7.95
N PHE A 98 -4.34 18.43 7.82
CA PHE A 98 -4.00 17.56 8.95
C PHE A 98 -2.56 17.10 8.90
N SER A 99 -1.74 17.59 9.82
CA SER A 99 -0.39 17.06 10.01
C SER A 99 -0.45 15.69 10.67
N ALA A 100 0.41 14.76 10.23
CA ALA A 100 0.64 13.54 11.00
C ALA A 100 1.12 13.92 12.42
N PRO A 101 0.76 13.16 13.46
CA PRO A 101 1.29 13.43 14.78
C PRO A 101 2.83 13.31 14.76
N SER A 102 3.54 14.04 15.61
CA SER A 102 5.01 14.13 15.55
C SER A 102 5.70 12.83 15.96
N SER A 103 6.80 12.48 15.29
CA SER A 103 7.58 11.25 15.54
C SER A 103 8.18 11.16 16.95
N ASN A 104 8.39 12.29 17.62
CA ASN A 104 9.09 12.36 18.90
C ASN A 104 8.21 12.08 20.14
N ALA A 105 6.89 11.94 19.99
CA ALA A 105 5.94 11.95 21.10
C ALA A 105 5.26 10.59 21.33
N GLY A 106 6.02 9.53 21.62
CA GLY A 106 5.45 8.22 21.97
C GLY A 106 4.64 7.58 20.85
N GLN A 107 4.94 7.93 19.60
CA GLN A 107 4.27 7.40 18.42
C GLN A 107 4.57 5.91 18.18
N PRO A 108 3.68 5.23 17.44
CA PRO A 108 3.93 3.87 17.02
C PRO A 108 5.10 3.80 16.04
N ASP A 109 5.95 2.79 16.19
CA ASP A 109 7.04 2.47 15.26
C ASP A 109 6.48 1.76 14.02
N PHE A 110 5.96 2.54 13.06
CA PHE A 110 5.42 2.01 11.82
C PHE A 110 6.53 1.40 10.97
N ARG A 111 6.29 0.19 10.48
CA ARG A 111 7.20 -0.50 9.54
C ARG A 111 6.65 -0.51 8.12
N GLU A 112 5.33 -0.42 8.00
CA GLU A 112 4.59 -0.45 6.73
C GLU A 112 3.57 0.68 6.68
N LEU A 113 3.58 1.41 5.57
CA LEU A 113 2.66 2.49 5.27
C LEU A 113 1.95 2.20 3.94
N ALA A 114 0.65 2.49 3.88
CA ALA A 114 -0.12 2.43 2.65
C ALA A 114 -1.10 3.61 2.54
N GLY A 115 -1.17 4.23 1.37
CA GLY A 115 -2.10 5.33 1.13
C GLY A 115 -1.73 6.18 -0.08
N SER A 116 -2.47 7.27 -0.27
CA SER A 116 -2.25 8.30 -1.28
C SER A 116 -1.09 9.22 -0.94
N TYR A 117 -0.75 10.15 -1.83
CA TYR A 117 0.33 11.11 -1.62
C TYR A 117 0.20 11.85 -0.28
N GLY A 118 -0.97 12.35 0.08
CA GLY A 118 -1.17 13.05 1.37
C GLY A 118 -0.82 12.17 2.58
N VAL A 119 -1.11 10.86 2.52
CA VAL A 119 -0.67 9.90 3.56
C VAL A 119 0.85 9.73 3.55
N VAL A 120 1.45 9.55 2.37
CA VAL A 120 2.90 9.37 2.23
C VAL A 120 3.65 10.61 2.70
N HIS A 121 3.26 11.79 2.26
CA HIS A 121 3.86 13.06 2.62
C HIS A 121 3.75 13.35 4.13
N ALA A 122 2.59 13.08 4.74
CA ALA A 122 2.42 13.29 6.18
C ALA A 122 3.17 12.24 7.04
N PHE A 123 3.11 10.96 6.67
CA PHE A 123 3.54 9.86 7.56
C PHE A 123 4.91 9.27 7.24
N LEU A 124 5.46 9.43 6.03
CA LEU A 124 6.76 8.86 5.68
C LEU A 124 7.96 9.61 6.32
N PRO A 125 8.02 10.96 6.30
CA PRO A 125 9.19 11.70 6.79
C PRO A 125 9.58 11.40 8.23
N GLY A 126 10.88 11.19 8.46
CA GLY A 126 11.46 11.06 9.79
C GLY A 126 11.11 9.76 10.53
N ARG A 127 10.59 8.75 9.82
CA ARG A 127 10.24 7.44 10.38
C ARG A 127 11.08 6.31 9.77
N GLU A 128 11.07 5.15 10.42
CA GLU A 128 11.80 3.94 10.01
C GLU A 128 10.93 2.98 9.19
N ILE A 129 10.09 3.54 8.33
CA ILE A 129 9.23 2.76 7.42
C ILE A 129 10.11 2.16 6.33
N THR A 130 9.96 0.85 6.10
CA THR A 130 10.74 0.12 5.09
C THR A 130 9.86 -0.50 4.00
N ARG A 131 8.53 -0.48 4.19
CA ARG A 131 7.54 -1.00 3.27
C ARG A 131 6.52 0.09 2.96
N LEU A 132 6.39 0.42 1.68
CA LEU A 132 5.46 1.43 1.22
C LEU A 132 4.55 0.86 0.13
N ARG A 133 3.25 1.03 0.29
CA ARG A 133 2.27 0.92 -0.79
C ARG A 133 1.70 2.30 -1.09
N TRP A 134 2.24 2.92 -2.12
CA TRP A 134 1.76 4.22 -2.57
C TRP A 134 0.67 4.00 -3.62
N VAL A 135 -0.58 4.21 -3.20
CA VAL A 135 -1.78 4.07 -4.02
C VAL A 135 -2.27 5.47 -4.38
N PRO A 136 -2.06 5.94 -5.62
CA PRO A 136 -2.47 7.27 -6.01
C PRO A 136 -3.96 7.47 -5.82
N ASP A 137 -4.36 8.66 -5.40
CA ASP A 137 -5.74 9.15 -5.43
C ASP A 137 -5.98 10.05 -6.65
N LEU A 138 -7.23 10.42 -6.91
CA LEU A 138 -7.61 11.27 -8.04
C LEU A 138 -6.94 12.64 -8.02
N ASP A 139 -6.76 13.21 -6.82
CA ASP A 139 -6.26 14.56 -6.60
C ASP A 139 -4.77 14.61 -6.25
N ASP A 140 -4.05 13.48 -6.32
CA ASP A 140 -2.62 13.43 -6.04
C ASP A 140 -1.81 14.21 -7.09
N PRO A 141 -0.74 14.93 -6.69
CA PRO A 141 0.15 15.60 -7.63
C PRO A 141 0.89 14.58 -8.50
N TRP A 142 1.03 14.88 -9.78
CA TRP A 142 1.67 13.99 -10.75
C TRP A 142 3.17 14.24 -10.88
N ASP A 143 3.62 15.45 -10.59
CA ASP A 143 5.02 15.88 -10.71
C ASP A 143 5.32 17.08 -9.79
N THR A 144 6.59 17.53 -9.81
CA THR A 144 7.03 18.66 -8.99
C THR A 144 6.33 19.98 -9.37
N SER A 145 5.88 20.12 -10.63
CA SER A 145 5.14 21.31 -11.08
C SER A 145 3.72 21.38 -10.51
N THR A 146 3.18 20.23 -10.10
CA THR A 146 1.86 20.06 -9.50
C THR A 146 1.90 19.92 -7.98
N GLY A 147 3.08 20.00 -7.35
CA GLY A 147 3.25 20.02 -5.89
C GLY A 147 3.79 18.73 -5.26
N LEU A 148 4.33 17.81 -6.06
CA LEU A 148 5.02 16.62 -5.57
C LEU A 148 6.36 17.01 -4.89
N ASP A 149 6.43 16.92 -3.56
CA ASP A 149 7.64 17.22 -2.78
C ASP A 149 8.52 15.98 -2.59
N ILE A 150 9.35 15.67 -3.59
CA ILE A 150 10.27 14.54 -3.53
C ILE A 150 11.44 14.81 -2.59
N GLU A 151 11.93 16.04 -2.53
CA GLU A 151 13.06 16.42 -1.67
C GLU A 151 12.72 16.23 -0.19
N GLY A 152 11.50 16.60 0.23
CA GLY A 152 10.99 16.35 1.57
C GLY A 152 10.88 14.86 1.92
N LEU A 153 10.75 13.99 0.92
CA LEU A 153 10.63 12.53 1.08
C LEU A 153 11.96 11.78 0.93
N ALA A 154 12.96 12.37 0.28
CA ALA A 154 14.19 11.73 -0.18
C ALA A 154 14.84 10.81 0.87
N THR A 155 15.16 11.35 2.05
CA THR A 155 15.80 10.59 3.16
C THR A 155 15.00 9.36 3.57
N SER A 156 13.67 9.41 3.48
CA SER A 156 12.80 8.30 3.89
C SER A 156 12.61 7.28 2.76
N LEU A 157 12.56 7.75 1.51
CA LEU A 157 12.58 6.88 0.33
C LEU A 157 13.85 6.03 0.27
N GLU A 158 15.00 6.58 0.67
CA GLU A 158 16.29 5.86 0.68
C GLU A 158 16.30 4.63 1.59
N LYS A 159 15.43 4.61 2.60
CA LYS A 159 15.29 3.49 3.57
C LYS A 159 14.36 2.39 3.07
N LEU A 160 13.55 2.66 2.04
CA LEU A 160 12.56 1.69 1.56
C LEU A 160 13.25 0.45 1.00
N LYS A 161 12.73 -0.70 1.41
CA LYS A 161 13.14 -2.02 0.91
C LYS A 161 12.06 -2.63 0.02
N TYR A 162 10.80 -2.29 0.27
CA TYR A 162 9.66 -2.79 -0.48
C TYR A 162 8.78 -1.62 -0.90
N LEU A 163 8.53 -1.52 -2.21
CA LEU A 163 7.67 -0.50 -2.77
C LEU A 163 6.64 -1.16 -3.69
N SER A 164 5.38 -0.91 -3.42
CA SER A 164 4.28 -1.11 -4.35
C SER A 164 3.84 0.26 -4.83
N PHE A 165 3.99 0.53 -6.13
CA PHE A 165 3.82 1.86 -6.69
C PHE A 165 2.74 1.85 -7.78
N GLY A 166 1.60 2.45 -7.46
CA GLY A 166 0.46 2.62 -8.37
C GLY A 166 -0.86 2.10 -7.84
N GLY A 167 -1.86 2.10 -8.72
CA GLY A 167 -3.24 1.82 -8.35
C GLY A 167 -4.22 2.16 -9.46
N TYR A 168 -5.44 2.53 -9.07
CA TYR A 168 -6.52 2.87 -9.99
C TYR A 168 -6.28 4.17 -10.75
N PHE A 169 -5.74 5.18 -10.06
CA PHE A 169 -5.46 6.48 -10.62
C PHE A 169 -4.03 6.58 -11.15
N THR A 170 -3.79 7.62 -11.95
CA THR A 170 -2.46 7.92 -12.50
C THR A 170 -1.48 8.20 -11.37
N ARG A 171 -0.27 7.63 -11.46
CA ARG A 171 0.84 7.87 -10.53
C ARG A 171 1.91 8.75 -11.19
N PRO A 172 2.77 9.39 -10.38
CA PRO A 172 4.04 9.91 -10.88
C PRO A 172 4.86 8.81 -11.56
N HIS A 173 5.66 9.20 -12.55
CA HIS A 173 6.61 8.28 -13.18
C HIS A 173 7.66 7.82 -12.16
N LEU A 174 8.12 6.56 -12.26
CA LEU A 174 9.16 6.02 -11.36
C LEU A 174 10.44 6.86 -11.39
N CYS A 175 10.78 7.46 -12.52
CA CYS A 175 11.96 8.33 -12.66
C CYS A 175 11.95 9.53 -11.70
N SER A 176 10.77 9.97 -11.24
CA SER A 176 10.65 11.07 -10.28
C SER A 176 11.15 10.70 -8.89
N ILE A 177 11.27 9.41 -8.56
CA ILE A 177 11.69 8.95 -7.23
C ILE A 177 12.86 7.95 -7.26
N SER A 178 13.25 7.43 -8.42
CA SER A 178 14.24 6.35 -8.54
C SER A 178 15.60 6.68 -7.91
N ASP A 179 16.01 7.94 -7.98
CA ASP A 179 17.30 8.39 -7.46
C ASP A 179 17.37 8.30 -5.93
N HIS A 180 16.22 8.28 -5.27
CA HIS A 180 16.09 8.15 -3.82
C HIS A 180 15.74 6.72 -3.37
N LEU A 181 15.75 5.72 -4.25
CA LEU A 181 15.37 4.33 -3.94
C LEU A 181 16.58 3.39 -3.87
N SER A 182 17.69 3.89 -3.31
CA SER A 182 18.99 3.19 -3.29
C SER A 182 18.98 1.85 -2.52
N SER A 183 18.13 1.71 -1.49
CA SER A 183 17.99 0.47 -0.70
C SER A 183 16.89 -0.47 -1.21
N LEU A 184 16.20 -0.12 -2.29
CA LEU A 184 15.00 -0.85 -2.71
C LEU A 184 15.35 -2.26 -3.18
N PHE A 185 14.74 -3.26 -2.55
CA PHE A 185 14.95 -4.68 -2.83
C PHE A 185 13.83 -5.25 -3.71
N TYR A 186 12.60 -4.89 -3.40
CA TYR A 186 11.39 -5.33 -4.10
C TYR A 186 10.62 -4.12 -4.62
N LEU A 187 10.26 -4.16 -5.91
CA LEU A 187 9.42 -3.19 -6.57
C LEU A 187 8.24 -3.89 -7.23
N GLU A 188 7.04 -3.45 -6.93
CA GLU A 188 5.84 -3.75 -7.72
C GLU A 188 5.37 -2.48 -8.44
N LEU A 189 5.31 -2.56 -9.76
CA LEU A 189 4.73 -1.52 -10.61
C LEU A 189 3.30 -1.91 -11.00
N MET A 190 2.35 -1.11 -10.56
CA MET A 190 0.94 -1.19 -10.98
C MET A 190 0.68 -0.14 -12.05
N GLY A 191 0.18 -0.54 -13.21
CA GLY A 191 0.14 0.38 -14.35
C GLY A 191 1.52 0.55 -14.97
N TYR A 192 2.08 -0.55 -15.46
CA TYR A 192 3.43 -0.55 -16.01
C TYR A 192 3.53 0.27 -17.30
N ASP A 193 4.52 1.17 -17.34
CA ASP A 193 4.90 1.95 -18.52
C ASP A 193 6.33 1.57 -18.94
N ARG A 194 6.51 1.34 -20.24
CA ARG A 194 7.82 1.02 -20.85
C ARG A 194 8.85 2.13 -20.64
N GLN A 195 8.42 3.38 -20.48
CA GLN A 195 9.32 4.50 -20.21
C GLN A 195 10.05 4.36 -18.86
N GLU A 196 9.58 3.49 -17.97
CA GLU A 196 10.15 3.32 -16.63
C GLU A 196 11.26 2.28 -16.57
N ASP A 197 11.55 1.59 -17.68
CA ASP A 197 12.63 0.61 -17.74
C ASP A 197 13.94 1.20 -17.29
N GLU A 198 14.28 2.40 -17.79
CA GLU A 198 15.56 3.04 -17.49
C GLU A 198 15.71 3.25 -15.98
N SER A 199 14.62 3.67 -15.31
CA SER A 199 14.56 3.79 -13.86
C SER A 199 14.66 2.45 -13.15
N VAL A 200 14.00 1.39 -13.64
CA VAL A 200 14.15 0.04 -13.08
C VAL A 200 15.58 -0.47 -13.21
N CYS A 201 16.21 -0.25 -14.37
CA CYS A 201 17.58 -0.66 -14.67
C CYS A 201 18.61 0.10 -13.80
N SER A 202 18.29 1.33 -13.38
CA SER A 202 19.19 2.16 -12.56
C SER A 202 19.15 1.83 -11.07
N LEU A 203 18.13 1.10 -10.58
CA LEU A 203 18.00 0.76 -9.16
C LEU A 203 19.08 -0.25 -8.70
N PRO A 204 20.04 0.18 -7.87
CA PRO A 204 21.26 -0.60 -7.62
C PRO A 204 21.01 -1.85 -6.77
N SER A 205 20.00 -1.81 -5.90
CA SER A 205 19.71 -2.88 -4.93
C SER A 205 18.54 -3.77 -5.33
N LEU A 206 17.85 -3.47 -6.44
CA LEU A 206 16.62 -4.14 -6.82
C LEU A 206 16.89 -5.60 -7.20
N LYS A 207 16.30 -6.54 -6.46
CA LYS A 207 16.42 -7.98 -6.74
C LYS A 207 15.14 -8.59 -7.27
N TRP A 208 14.00 -7.98 -6.99
CA TRP A 208 12.70 -8.51 -7.38
C TRP A 208 11.84 -7.41 -7.98
N LEU A 209 11.42 -7.61 -9.23
CA LEU A 209 10.47 -6.77 -9.92
C LEU A 209 9.16 -7.54 -10.12
N ARG A 210 8.02 -6.93 -9.75
CA ARG A 210 6.69 -7.41 -10.11
C ARG A 210 6.02 -6.36 -11.00
N ILE A 211 5.53 -6.80 -12.14
CA ILE A 211 4.73 -5.99 -13.06
C ILE A 211 3.28 -6.46 -12.93
N SER A 212 2.45 -5.60 -12.34
CA SER A 212 1.03 -5.83 -12.14
C SER A 212 0.24 -5.02 -13.17
N ILE A 213 -0.46 -5.74 -14.06
CA ILE A 213 -1.39 -5.17 -15.06
C ILE A 213 -2.72 -4.76 -14.38
N ARG A 214 -2.78 -4.83 -13.05
CA ARG A 214 -3.94 -4.37 -12.29
C ARG A 214 -4.04 -2.86 -12.37
N TRP A 215 -5.25 -2.39 -12.71
CA TRP A 215 -5.70 -1.01 -12.56
C TRP A 215 -5.02 0.00 -13.52
N GLY A 216 -5.70 1.10 -13.85
CA GLY A 216 -5.24 2.10 -14.84
C GLY A 216 -5.97 2.05 -16.19
N LEU A 217 -6.18 3.23 -16.79
CA LEU A 217 -6.96 3.44 -18.03
C LEU A 217 -6.19 3.09 -19.31
N SER A 218 -4.88 2.90 -19.22
CA SER A 218 -3.99 2.71 -20.37
C SER A 218 -3.10 1.49 -20.16
N GLN A 219 -3.59 0.29 -20.47
CA GLN A 219 -2.70 -0.88 -20.49
C GLN A 219 -2.95 -1.72 -21.73
N SER A 220 -2.01 -1.65 -22.67
CA SER A 220 -1.72 -2.76 -23.57
C SER A 220 -1.03 -3.83 -22.73
N SER A 221 -1.45 -5.09 -22.84
CA SER A 221 -0.68 -6.21 -22.27
C SER A 221 0.75 -6.18 -22.82
N ILE A 222 1.73 -6.62 -22.01
CA ILE A 222 3.10 -6.78 -22.50
C ILE A 222 3.07 -7.82 -23.61
N SER A 223 3.30 -7.39 -24.85
CA SER A 223 3.10 -8.23 -26.05
C SER A 223 4.01 -9.46 -26.06
N ASP A 224 5.23 -9.33 -25.56
CA ASP A 224 6.18 -10.43 -25.35
C ASP A 224 6.85 -10.32 -23.96
N PRO A 225 6.27 -10.96 -22.93
CA PRO A 225 6.84 -10.96 -21.58
C PRO A 225 8.22 -11.63 -21.52
N GLN A 226 8.51 -12.59 -22.40
CA GLN A 226 9.79 -13.29 -22.39
C GLN A 226 10.91 -12.41 -22.93
N GLU A 227 10.71 -11.79 -24.11
CA GLU A 227 11.67 -10.83 -24.65
C GLU A 227 11.92 -9.71 -23.64
N ARG A 228 10.86 -9.24 -23.01
CA ARG A 228 10.93 -8.15 -22.05
C ARG A 228 11.74 -8.48 -20.80
N THR A 229 11.52 -9.65 -20.22
CA THR A 229 12.27 -10.10 -19.05
C THR A 229 13.76 -10.27 -19.37
N VAL A 230 14.09 -10.78 -20.56
CA VAL A 230 15.49 -10.86 -21.03
C VAL A 230 16.14 -9.47 -21.12
N GLN A 231 15.44 -8.48 -21.66
CA GLN A 231 15.93 -7.09 -21.72
C GLN A 231 16.20 -6.52 -20.33
N MET A 232 15.26 -6.71 -19.39
CA MET A 232 15.39 -6.23 -18.01
C MET A 232 16.56 -6.88 -17.25
N PHE A 233 16.75 -8.20 -17.38
CA PHE A 233 17.91 -8.88 -16.79
C PHE A 233 19.24 -8.46 -17.43
N THR A 234 19.22 -8.01 -18.68
CA THR A 234 20.39 -7.52 -19.40
C THR A 234 20.80 -6.12 -18.90
N CYS A 235 19.84 -5.22 -18.67
CA CYS A 235 20.13 -3.85 -18.26
C CYS A 235 20.40 -3.71 -16.75
N SER A 236 19.69 -4.45 -15.90
CA SER A 236 19.90 -4.44 -14.45
C SER A 236 20.83 -5.59 -14.10
N LYS A 237 21.87 -5.39 -13.29
CA LYS A 237 22.75 -6.48 -12.83
C LYS A 237 22.28 -7.09 -11.50
N SER A 238 21.54 -6.33 -10.71
CA SER A 238 21.05 -6.70 -9.39
C SER A 238 19.81 -7.60 -9.46
N LEU A 239 18.96 -7.39 -10.47
CA LEU A 239 17.66 -8.05 -10.60
C LEU A 239 17.77 -9.58 -10.71
N GLN A 240 17.13 -10.33 -9.84
CA GLN A 240 17.18 -11.80 -9.83
C GLN A 240 15.87 -12.44 -10.27
N THR A 241 14.74 -11.81 -9.93
CA THR A 241 13.41 -12.32 -10.22
C THR A 241 12.55 -11.25 -10.87
N ILE A 242 11.82 -11.63 -11.91
CA ILE A 242 10.77 -10.81 -12.52
C ILE A 242 9.47 -11.59 -12.53
N GLU A 243 8.41 -10.95 -12.07
CA GLU A 243 7.06 -11.47 -12.13
C GLU A 243 6.22 -10.59 -13.04
N VAL A 244 5.55 -11.18 -14.02
CA VAL A 244 4.63 -10.45 -14.91
C VAL A 244 3.26 -11.06 -14.78
N GLN A 245 2.28 -10.23 -14.42
CA GLN A 245 0.90 -10.65 -14.32
C GLN A 245 0.36 -11.05 -15.70
N GLU A 246 -0.40 -12.14 -15.76
CA GLU A 246 -1.22 -12.46 -16.93
C GLU A 246 -2.48 -11.61 -16.97
N GLU A 247 -3.12 -11.56 -18.15
CA GLU A 247 -4.48 -11.06 -18.26
C GLU A 247 -5.39 -11.80 -17.27
N ALA A 248 -6.21 -11.02 -16.57
CA ALA A 248 -7.04 -11.55 -15.52
C ALA A 248 -8.08 -12.52 -16.09
N LYS A 249 -8.22 -13.67 -15.43
CA LYS A 249 -9.25 -14.67 -15.73
C LYS A 249 -10.36 -14.53 -14.70
N PHE A 250 -11.54 -15.03 -15.03
CA PHE A 250 -12.63 -15.14 -14.07
C PHE A 250 -12.86 -16.61 -13.75
N ASP A 251 -13.05 -16.92 -12.47
CA ASP A 251 -13.47 -18.25 -12.06
C ASP A 251 -14.96 -18.51 -12.38
N ASN A 252 -15.44 -19.72 -12.09
CA ASN A 252 -16.83 -20.09 -12.30
C ASN A 252 -17.84 -19.28 -11.45
N HIS A 253 -17.36 -18.52 -10.46
CA HIS A 253 -18.15 -17.67 -9.58
C HIS A 253 -18.06 -16.19 -9.96
N GLY A 254 -17.34 -15.85 -11.04
CA GLY A 254 -17.12 -14.47 -11.46
C GLY A 254 -16.07 -13.73 -10.63
N ASN A 255 -15.31 -14.43 -9.79
CA ASN A 255 -14.18 -13.83 -9.09
C ASN A 255 -13.00 -13.68 -10.05
N LYS A 256 -12.34 -12.53 -9.97
CA LYS A 256 -11.15 -12.24 -10.77
C LYS A 256 -9.95 -13.01 -10.21
N ILE A 257 -9.41 -13.94 -10.99
CA ILE A 257 -8.16 -14.65 -10.70
C ILE A 257 -7.00 -13.89 -11.33
N HIS A 258 -5.98 -13.66 -10.52
CA HIS A 258 -4.72 -13.08 -10.93
C HIS A 258 -3.63 -14.13 -10.89
N SER A 259 -2.99 -14.34 -12.03
CA SER A 259 -1.88 -15.27 -12.19
C SER A 259 -0.65 -14.52 -12.65
N TYR A 260 0.52 -14.99 -12.24
CA TYR A 260 1.81 -14.42 -12.59
C TYR A 260 2.70 -15.48 -13.22
N ASN A 261 3.45 -15.06 -14.22
CA ASN A 261 4.60 -15.79 -14.72
C ASN A 261 5.83 -15.28 -13.97
N ARG A 262 6.65 -16.19 -13.42
CA ARG A 262 7.90 -15.87 -12.74
C ARG A 262 9.09 -16.30 -13.58
N TRP A 263 9.99 -15.36 -13.84
CA TRP A 263 11.30 -15.62 -14.42
C TRP A 263 12.39 -15.37 -13.39
N ASP A 264 13.33 -16.29 -13.28
CA ASP A 264 14.56 -16.11 -12.52
C ASP A 264 15.74 -16.01 -13.47
N ARG A 265 16.68 -15.08 -13.20
CA ARG A 265 17.80 -14.74 -14.09
C ARG A 265 18.55 -15.96 -14.64
N ASN A 266 18.76 -16.99 -13.81
CA ASN A 266 19.57 -18.16 -14.15
C ASN A 266 18.76 -19.37 -14.63
N LEU A 267 17.44 -19.33 -14.48
CA LEU A 267 16.56 -20.47 -14.77
C LEU A 267 15.58 -20.20 -15.91
N GLY A 268 15.41 -18.92 -16.30
CA GLY A 268 14.37 -18.52 -17.23
C GLY A 268 12.99 -18.61 -16.57
N LEU A 269 11.97 -19.04 -17.31
CA LEU A 269 10.61 -19.21 -16.79
C LEU A 269 10.57 -20.37 -15.80
N VAL A 270 10.29 -20.07 -14.53
CA VAL A 270 10.31 -21.08 -13.44
C VAL A 270 8.92 -21.61 -13.15
N ARG A 271 7.93 -20.71 -13.02
CA ARG A 271 6.63 -21.09 -12.49
C ARG A 271 5.52 -20.13 -12.92
N LYS A 272 4.33 -20.70 -13.09
CA LYS A 272 3.06 -19.98 -13.03
C LYS A 272 2.43 -20.17 -11.66
N PHE A 273 1.98 -19.09 -11.04
CA PHE A 273 1.30 -19.18 -9.75
C PHE A 273 0.16 -18.16 -9.69
N ASP A 274 -0.90 -18.55 -8.98
CA ASP A 274 -1.98 -17.64 -8.63
C ASP A 274 -1.54 -16.84 -7.40
N GLU A 275 -1.86 -15.55 -7.37
CA GLU A 275 -1.55 -14.70 -6.23
C GLU A 275 -2.34 -15.18 -5.02
N GLN A 276 -1.69 -15.97 -4.16
CA GLN A 276 -2.11 -16.15 -2.79
C GLN A 276 -1.64 -14.91 -2.02
N THR A 277 -2.41 -14.50 -1.02
CA THR A 277 -2.40 -13.22 -0.26
C THR A 277 -1.07 -12.67 0.29
N GLU A 278 0.09 -13.26 -0.03
CA GLU A 278 1.41 -12.71 0.31
C GLU A 278 1.71 -11.45 -0.52
N MET A 279 1.46 -10.31 0.12
CA MET A 279 1.70 -8.97 -0.47
C MET A 279 3.19 -8.65 -0.65
N TRP A 280 4.07 -9.30 0.10
CA TRP A 280 5.52 -9.08 0.06
C TRP A 280 6.22 -10.43 0.09
N PRO A 281 7.28 -10.66 -0.70
CA PRO A 281 8.05 -11.88 -0.59
C PRO A 281 8.69 -11.97 0.80
N GLU A 282 8.63 -13.14 1.43
CA GLU A 282 9.41 -13.44 2.63
C GLU A 282 10.89 -13.54 2.24
N VAL A 283 11.66 -12.49 2.55
CA VAL A 283 13.11 -12.50 2.35
C VAL A 283 13.74 -12.84 3.70
N PHE A 284 14.16 -14.10 3.85
CA PHE A 284 14.94 -14.61 4.98
C PHE A 284 16.41 -14.17 4.90
#